data_AF-A0A3D5GT20-F1
#
_entry.id   AF-A0A3D5GT20-F1
#
_cell.length_a   1.000
_cell.length_b   1.000
_cell.length_c   1.000
_cell.angle_alpha   90.00
_cell.angle_beta   90.00
_cell.angle_gamma   90.00
#
_symmetry.space_group_name_H-M   'P 1'
#
loop_
_entity.id
_entity.type
_entity.pdbx_description
1 polymer ?
#
loop_
_entity_poly.entity_id
_entity_poly.type
_entity_poly.pdbx_seq_one_letter_code
_entity_poly.pdbx_strand_id
1 'polypeptide(L)'
;RWPLMNPAGVLGGVWIPGDAQASPVDTTMALATVAKERGAKVIEGVSVEAIRKHHGKVIGVDTDQGSVDAEYVVTCAGMWSHELGRQAGVNIPLHACEHFY
;
A
#
# COMPACT_ATOMS: atom_id res chain seq x y z
N ARG A 1 -24.17 -0.09 -22.79
CA ARG A 1 -24.08 -0.87 -24.06
C ARG A 1 -22.66 -0.67 -24.59
N TRP A 2 -21.96 -1.74 -24.99
CA TRP A 2 -20.59 -1.67 -25.52
C TRP A 2 -20.61 -1.98 -27.03
N PRO A 3 -20.72 -0.97 -27.91
CA PRO A 3 -20.99 -1.21 -29.34
C PRO A 3 -19.85 -1.86 -30.10
N LEU A 4 -18.61 -1.74 -29.61
CA LEU A 4 -17.40 -2.25 -30.27
C LEU A 4 -17.13 -3.75 -30.03
N MET A 5 -17.94 -4.41 -29.20
CA MET A 5 -17.74 -5.82 -28.83
C MET A 5 -18.30 -6.74 -29.92
N ASN A 6 -17.58 -7.80 -30.28
CA ASN A 6 -18.14 -8.90 -31.04
C ASN A 6 -18.97 -9.81 -30.11
N PRO A 7 -20.30 -9.92 -30.30
CA PRO A 7 -21.15 -10.71 -29.40
C PRO A 7 -21.20 -12.20 -29.77
N ALA A 8 -20.56 -12.64 -30.86
CA ALA A 8 -20.58 -14.03 -31.27
C ALA A 8 -20.01 -14.94 -30.17
N GLY A 9 -20.80 -15.90 -29.69
CA GLY A 9 -20.42 -16.82 -28.61
C GLY A 9 -20.61 -16.28 -27.19
N VAL A 10 -21.09 -15.04 -27.01
CA VAL A 10 -21.41 -14.49 -25.68
C VAL A 10 -22.75 -15.06 -25.19
N LEU A 11 -22.74 -15.73 -24.03
CA LEU A 11 -23.94 -16.33 -23.41
C LEU A 11 -24.67 -15.40 -22.43
N GLY A 12 -23.95 -14.40 -21.89
CA GLY A 12 -24.44 -13.47 -20.89
C GLY A 12 -23.32 -12.55 -20.37
N GLY A 13 -23.65 -11.66 -19.44
CA GLY A 13 -22.68 -10.76 -18.83
C GLY A 13 -23.21 -10.15 -17.53
N VAL A 14 -22.28 -9.66 -16.70
CA VAL A 14 -22.60 -8.93 -15.47
C VAL A 14 -22.40 -7.45 -15.73
N TRP A 15 -23.42 -6.64 -15.46
CA TRP A 15 -23.37 -5.20 -15.58
C TRP A 15 -23.55 -4.55 -14.22
N ILE A 16 -22.54 -3.79 -13.78
CA ILE A 16 -22.53 -3.08 -12.51
C ILE A 16 -22.42 -1.59 -12.84
N PRO A 17 -23.53 -0.84 -12.94
CA PRO A 17 -23.53 0.54 -13.43
C PRO A 17 -22.63 1.52 -12.68
N GLY A 18 -22.33 1.24 -11.41
CA GLY A 18 -21.48 2.08 -10.56
C GLY A 18 -20.02 1.64 -10.50
N ASP A 19 -19.65 0.54 -11.17
CA ASP A 19 -18.26 0.10 -11.22
C ASP A 19 -17.46 0.96 -12.20
N ALA A 20 -16.20 1.22 -11.86
CA ALA A 20 -15.38 2.19 -12.57
C ALA A 20 -13.89 1.91 -12.37
N GLN A 21 -13.06 2.64 -13.11
CA GLN A 21 -11.61 2.67 -12.94
C GLN A 21 -11.22 4.01 -12.34
N ALA A 22 -10.29 3.98 -11.39
CA ALA A 22 -9.68 5.17 -10.84
C ALA A 22 -8.21 5.24 -11.27
N SER A 23 -7.70 6.46 -11.45
CA SER A 23 -6.26 6.68 -11.57
C SER A 23 -5.62 6.42 -10.19
N PRO A 24 -4.75 5.40 -10.05
CA PRO A 24 -4.15 5.10 -8.76
C PRO A 24 -3.21 6.22 -8.30
N VAL A 25 -2.55 6.89 -9.24
CA VAL A 25 -1.67 8.03 -8.96
C VAL A 25 -2.48 9.21 -8.43
N ASP A 26 -3.51 9.64 -9.15
CA ASP A 26 -4.29 10.82 -8.76
C ASP A 26 -5.02 10.58 -7.43
N THR A 27 -5.54 9.37 -7.23
CA THR A 27 -6.20 8.97 -5.98
C THR A 27 -5.22 9.06 -4.80
N THR A 28 -4.02 8.52 -4.96
CA THR A 28 -2.98 8.55 -3.92
C THR A 28 -2.56 9.98 -3.60
N MET A 29 -2.33 10.80 -4.64
CA MET A 29 -1.89 12.19 -4.47
C MET A 29 -2.97 13.05 -3.82
N ALA A 30 -4.25 12.84 -4.17
CA ALA A 30 -5.37 13.52 -3.53
C ALA A 30 -5.43 13.21 -2.02
N LEU A 31 -5.31 11.92 -1.65
CA LEU A 31 -5.27 11.50 -0.25
C LEU A 31 -4.06 12.07 0.51
N ALA A 32 -2.86 11.99 -0.09
CA ALA A 32 -1.64 12.51 0.52
C ALA A 32 -1.71 14.03 0.73
N THR A 33 -2.33 14.76 -0.19
CA THR A 33 -2.53 16.22 -0.09
C THR A 33 -3.40 16.56 1.11
N VAL A 34 -4.59 15.97 1.19
CA VAL A 34 -5.53 16.25 2.30
C VAL A 34 -4.98 15.75 3.63
N ALA A 35 -4.23 14.64 3.65
CA ALA A 35 -3.57 14.18 4.87
C ALA A 35 -2.56 15.20 5.39
N LYS A 36 -1.73 15.79 4.51
CA LYS A 36 -0.78 16.85 4.85
C LYS A 36 -1.47 18.12 5.36
N GLU A 37 -2.55 18.55 4.70
CA GLU A 37 -3.37 19.68 5.14
C GLU A 37 -3.96 19.48 6.54
N ARG A 38 -4.24 18.22 6.90
CA ARG A 38 -4.72 17.82 8.23
C ARG A 38 -3.59 17.52 9.24
N GLY A 39 -2.35 17.85 8.91
CA GLY A 39 -1.21 17.77 9.83
C GLY A 39 -0.38 16.49 9.75
N ALA A 40 -0.68 15.58 8.83
CA ALA A 40 0.20 14.42 8.59
C ALA A 40 1.51 14.86 7.93
N LYS A 41 2.60 14.15 8.21
CA LYS A 41 3.88 14.32 7.53
C LYS A 41 4.08 13.19 6.53
N VAL A 42 4.30 13.54 5.26
CA VAL A 42 4.73 12.60 4.22
C VAL A 42 6.19 12.91 3.93
N ILE A 43 7.07 11.95 4.20
CA ILE A 43 8.51 12.09 4.04
C ILE A 43 8.95 11.05 3.01
N GLU A 44 9.34 11.52 1.84
CA GLU A 44 9.77 10.69 0.71
C GLU A 44 11.30 10.62 0.66
N GLY A 45 11.84 9.62 -0.05
CA GLY A 45 13.29 9.41 -0.11
C GLY A 45 13.91 8.95 1.21
N VAL A 46 13.11 8.37 2.09
CA VAL A 46 13.51 7.80 3.38
C VAL A 46 13.07 6.35 3.43
N SER A 47 14.03 5.45 3.63
CA SER A 47 13.80 4.01 3.64
C SER A 47 13.77 3.50 5.06
N VAL A 48 12.71 2.78 5.44
CA VAL A 48 12.67 2.07 6.74
C VAL A 48 13.51 0.81 6.63
N GLU A 49 14.52 0.69 7.49
CA GLU A 49 15.45 -0.44 7.53
C GLU A 49 15.08 -1.47 8.60
N ALA A 50 14.43 -1.04 9.69
CA ALA A 50 14.01 -1.93 10.77
C ALA A 50 12.84 -1.36 11.59
N ILE A 51 12.03 -2.26 12.15
CA ILE A 51 11.02 -1.92 13.18
C ILE A 51 11.65 -2.17 14.55
N ARG A 52 11.77 -1.11 15.37
CA ARG A 52 12.33 -1.20 16.72
C ARG A 52 11.28 -1.65 17.72
N LYS A 53 11.72 -2.49 18.67
CA LYS A 53 10.87 -3.01 19.75
C LYS A 53 11.58 -3.00 21.09
N HIS A 54 10.82 -2.78 22.16
CA HIS A 54 11.26 -2.93 23.53
C HIS A 54 10.20 -3.68 24.33
N HIS A 55 10.60 -4.74 25.02
CA HIS A 55 9.70 -5.62 25.81
C HIS A 55 8.46 -6.08 25.01
N GLY A 56 8.67 -6.46 23.75
CA GLY A 56 7.59 -6.93 22.86
C GLY A 56 6.68 -5.85 22.29
N LYS A 57 6.88 -4.57 22.64
CA LYS A 57 6.14 -3.43 22.10
C LYS A 57 6.98 -2.68 21.07
N VAL A 58 6.33 -2.20 20.01
CA VAL A 58 6.98 -1.29 19.06
C VAL A 58 7.31 0.02 19.77
N ILE A 59 8.46 0.60 19.43
CA ILE A 59 8.90 1.92 19.91
C ILE A 59 9.24 2.89 18.77
N GLY A 60 9.20 2.42 17.53
CA GLY A 60 9.51 3.23 16.36
C GLY A 60 10.13 2.42 15.23
N VAL A 61 10.76 3.13 14.30
CA VAL A 61 11.51 2.57 13.17
C VAL A 61 12.90 3.17 13.09
N ASP A 62 13.82 2.42 12.50
CA ASP A 62 15.10 2.94 12.01
C ASP A 62 15.01 3.17 10.52
N THR A 63 15.59 4.27 10.05
CA THR A 63 15.63 4.64 8.65
C THR A 63 17.05 4.98 8.22
N ASP A 64 17.29 5.01 6.91
CA ASP A 64 18.53 5.48 6.28
C ASP A 64 18.88 6.95 6.62
N GLN A 65 17.94 7.71 7.18
CA GLN A 65 18.14 9.10 7.62
C GLN A 65 17.96 9.30 9.13
N GLY A 66 18.01 8.22 9.91
CA GLY A 66 17.90 8.25 11.37
C GLY A 66 16.58 7.68 11.89
N SER A 67 16.48 7.52 13.21
CA SER A 67 15.35 6.85 13.82
C SER A 67 14.13 7.78 13.98
N VAL A 68 12.94 7.19 13.83
CA VAL A 68 11.66 7.85 14.14
C VAL A 68 10.99 7.09 15.27
N ASP A 69 10.73 7.75 16.40
CA ASP A 69 10.00 7.17 17.52
C ASP A 69 8.49 7.18 17.24
N ALA A 70 7.82 6.08 17.57
CA ALA A 70 6.38 5.94 17.39
C ALA A 70 5.79 4.92 18.36
N GLU A 71 4.63 5.25 18.94
CA GLU A 71 3.85 4.32 19.78
C GLU A 71 3.26 3.17 18.96
N TYR A 72 2.95 3.44 17.69
CA TYR A 72 2.37 2.49 16.74
C TYR A 72 3.07 2.60 15.39
N VAL A 73 3.29 1.45 14.75
CA VAL A 73 3.79 1.35 13.37
C VAL A 73 2.81 0.51 12.58
N VAL A 74 2.38 1.02 11.43
CA VAL A 74 1.48 0.33 10.49
C VAL A 74 2.26 0.07 9.21
N THR A 75 2.44 -1.20 8.86
CA THR A 75 3.14 -1.58 7.63
C THR A 75 2.20 -1.49 6.42
N CYS A 76 2.46 -0.53 5.54
CA CYS A 76 1.80 -0.36 4.24
C CYS A 76 2.80 -0.52 3.08
N ALA A 77 3.84 -1.34 3.26
CA ALA A 77 5.01 -1.41 2.37
C ALA A 77 4.83 -2.36 1.18
N GLY A 78 3.60 -2.63 0.73
CA GLY A 78 3.32 -3.52 -0.40
C GLY A 78 4.05 -4.86 -0.30
N MET A 79 4.74 -5.26 -1.37
CA MET A 79 5.53 -6.50 -1.43
C MET A 79 6.72 -6.55 -0.46
N TRP A 80 7.25 -5.41 -0.02
CA TRP A 80 8.35 -5.36 0.95
C TRP A 80 7.91 -5.68 2.37
N SER A 81 6.59 -5.70 2.64
CA SER A 81 6.06 -6.00 3.97
C SER A 81 6.47 -7.39 4.47
N HIS A 82 6.65 -8.38 3.58
CA HIS A 82 7.12 -9.71 3.97
C HIS A 82 8.48 -9.64 4.69
N GLU A 83 9.47 -8.97 4.07
CA GLU A 83 10.81 -8.88 4.65
C GLU A 83 10.84 -7.99 5.89
N LEU A 84 10.18 -6.83 5.85
CA LEU A 84 10.11 -5.92 6.99
C LEU A 84 9.43 -6.58 8.21
N GLY A 85 8.35 -7.33 7.98
CA GLY A 85 7.67 -8.10 9.01
C GLY A 85 8.58 -9.17 9.61
N ARG A 86 9.30 -9.91 8.76
CA ARG A 86 10.22 -10.99 9.17
C ARG A 86 11.33 -10.47 10.09
N GLN A 87 11.91 -9.31 9.77
CA GLN A 87 12.90 -8.63 10.63
C GLN A 87 12.30 -8.24 12.00
N ALA A 88 11.01 -7.88 12.02
CA ALA A 88 10.26 -7.62 13.23
C ALA A 88 9.74 -8.90 13.93
N GLY A 89 10.10 -10.10 13.46
CA GLY A 89 9.63 -11.38 14.03
C GLY A 89 8.15 -11.68 13.77
N VAL A 90 7.56 -11.06 12.74
CA VAL A 90 6.17 -11.25 12.32
C VAL A 90 6.14 -11.85 10.93
N ASN A 91 5.41 -12.96 10.75
CA ASN A 91 5.19 -13.50 9.42
C ASN A 91 4.04 -12.76 8.73
N ILE A 92 4.33 -12.10 7.60
CA ILE A 92 3.31 -11.50 6.72
C ILE A 92 3.24 -12.37 5.46
N PRO A 93 2.26 -13.29 5.33
CA PRO A 93 2.26 -14.33 4.30
C PRO A 93 1.80 -13.77 2.94
N LEU A 94 2.70 -13.05 2.26
CA LEU A 94 2.49 -12.54 0.91
C LEU A 94 3.59 -13.04 -0.05
N HIS A 95 3.27 -13.05 -1.34
CA HIS A 95 4.21 -13.37 -2.42
C HIS A 95 4.03 -12.34 -3.54
N ALA A 96 5.13 -11.85 -4.10
CA ALA A 96 5.08 -10.95 -5.25
C ALA A 96 4.79 -11.75 -6.51
N CYS A 97 3.86 -11.25 -7.34
CA CYS A 97 3.49 -11.88 -8.60
C CYS A 97 3.54 -10.84 -9.72
N GLU A 98 3.91 -11.31 -10.91
CA GLU A 98 3.83 -10.51 -12.12
C GLU A 98 2.39 -10.45 -12.62
N HIS A 99 1.99 -9.29 -13.14
CA HIS A 99 0.73 -9.10 -13.84
C HIS A 99 0.97 -8.20 -15.05
N PHE A 100 0.45 -8.62 -16.21
CA PHE A 100 0.60 -7.93 -17.48
C PHE A 100 -0.71 -7.24 -17.84
N TYR A 101 -0.61 -6.00 -18.33
CA TYR A 101 -1.73 -5.18 -18.81
C TYR A 101 -1.65 -4.99 -20.32
#